data_AF-F0VN12-F1
#
_entry.id   AF-F0VN12-F1
#
_cell.length_a   1.000
_cell.length_b   1.000
_cell.length_c   1.000
_cell.angle_alpha   90.00
_cell.angle_beta   90.00
_cell.angle_gamma   90.00
#
_symmetry.space_group_name_H-M   'P 1'
#
loop_
_entity.id
_entity.type
_entity.pdbx_description
1 polymer ?
#
loop_
_entity_poly.entity_id
_entity_poly.type
_entity_poly.pdbx_seq_one_letter_code
_entity_poly.pdbx_strand_id
1 'polypeptide(L)'
;MRGGFRGGGGRGGSGGGRGGGRGGPQKVLVVPHRFEGIFMSKGKADSLVTRNMVPGESVYGEKRLEVAEESGEKIEYRVWNPFRSKLGATIVGGVANMPIKPGSKVLYLGAANGTTVSHVSDIVGPEGVVYAVEFSHRSGRDLTNMAKKRQNIVPIVEDARQPLKYRMLVGMVDVIFADVAQPDQSRIVALNAHHFLKAGGWFVISIKANCVDSTAKPEAVFAAEVDKLRKEKCKPKEQLTLEPYHRDHAVVIGQYRVSKKKV
;
A
#
# COMPACT_ATOMS: atom_id res chain seq x y z
N MET A 1 -3.91 63.02 45.09
CA MET A 1 -3.15 61.85 45.57
C MET A 1 -2.80 60.96 44.38
N ARG A 2 -1.49 60.67 44.20
CA ARG A 2 -0.81 59.84 43.14
C ARG A 2 -0.96 60.38 41.70
N GLY A 3 0.04 60.95 41.00
CA GLY A 3 1.50 60.81 40.98
C GLY A 3 1.91 59.65 40.05
N GLY A 4 2.72 59.75 38.99
CA GLY A 4 3.49 60.82 38.37
C GLY A 4 4.20 60.28 37.09
N PHE A 5 4.62 61.18 36.20
CA PHE A 5 5.53 60.91 35.08
C PHE A 5 6.99 60.77 35.56
N ARG A 6 7.78 59.85 34.97
CA ARG A 6 9.17 60.11 34.50
C ARG A 6 9.80 58.87 33.85
N GLY A 7 10.47 59.10 32.72
CA GLY A 7 11.36 58.14 32.09
C GLY A 7 12.73 58.04 32.76
N GLY A 8 13.52 57.08 32.30
CA GLY A 8 14.92 56.90 32.66
C GLY A 8 15.47 55.66 31.96
N GLY A 9 16.39 55.86 31.01
CA GLY A 9 17.06 54.79 30.28
C GLY A 9 18.14 54.09 31.09
N GLY A 10 18.65 52.97 30.55
CA GLY A 10 19.85 52.31 31.06
C GLY A 10 20.05 50.88 30.54
N ARG A 11 20.66 50.76 29.36
CA ARG A 11 21.79 49.88 29.01
C ARG A 11 21.88 48.48 29.65
N GLY A 12 21.77 47.47 28.77
CA GLY A 12 22.91 46.62 28.40
C GLY A 12 23.18 45.36 29.23
N GLY A 13 23.29 44.22 28.54
CA GLY A 13 24.13 43.11 29.03
C GLY A 13 23.58 41.70 28.83
N SER A 14 23.84 41.13 27.65
CA SER A 14 24.40 39.78 27.47
C SER A 14 23.74 38.58 28.18
N GLY A 15 23.11 37.72 27.38
CA GLY A 15 22.71 36.37 27.80
C GLY A 15 22.49 35.48 26.57
N GLY A 16 23.59 35.13 25.92
CA GLY A 16 23.63 34.47 24.62
C GLY A 16 22.87 33.15 24.51
N GLY A 17 22.21 33.00 23.37
CA GLY A 17 22.27 31.82 22.51
C GLY A 17 22.04 30.45 23.16
N ARG A 18 20.77 30.06 23.26
CA ARG A 18 20.37 28.66 22.98
C ARG A 18 19.47 28.64 21.76
N GLY A 19 20.07 28.96 20.62
CA GLY A 19 19.56 28.51 19.33
C GLY A 19 19.64 26.99 19.31
N GLY A 20 18.57 26.33 19.75
CA GLY A 20 18.39 24.91 19.56
C GLY A 20 18.57 24.63 18.07
N GLY A 21 19.61 23.87 17.74
CA GLY A 21 19.96 23.53 16.38
C GLY A 21 18.74 22.96 15.66
N ARG A 22 18.10 23.78 14.83
CA ARG A 22 17.29 23.31 13.72
C ARG A 22 18.28 22.59 12.82
N GLY A 23 18.36 21.27 12.99
CA GLY A 23 19.07 20.40 12.07
C GLY A 23 18.64 20.78 10.66
N GLY A 24 19.59 21.22 9.85
CA GLY A 24 19.34 21.53 8.45
C GLY A 24 18.64 20.37 7.76
N PRO A 25 17.93 20.61 6.64
CA PRO A 25 17.24 19.56 5.91
C PRO A 25 18.23 18.43 5.65
N GLN A 26 18.02 17.29 6.31
CA GLN A 26 18.87 16.13 6.10
C GLN A 26 18.80 15.81 4.61
N LYS A 27 19.95 15.78 3.93
CA LYS A 27 20.03 15.25 2.57
C LYS A 27 19.66 13.77 2.64
N VAL A 28 18.39 13.49 2.41
CA VAL A 28 17.87 12.14 2.28
C VAL A 28 18.16 11.69 0.86
N LEU A 29 18.89 10.59 0.72
CA LEU A 29 19.17 10.00 -0.59
C LEU A 29 18.03 9.03 -0.93
N VAL A 30 17.33 9.27 -2.04
CA VAL A 30 16.32 8.34 -2.55
C VAL A 30 16.95 7.48 -3.63
N VAL A 31 16.90 6.16 -3.45
CA VAL A 31 17.49 5.16 -4.35
C VAL A 31 16.36 4.25 -4.87
N PRO A 32 16.35 3.88 -6.16
CA PRO A 32 15.37 2.92 -6.67
C PRO A 32 15.48 1.57 -5.94
N HIS A 33 14.34 0.94 -5.67
CA HIS A 33 14.28 -0.43 -5.17
C HIS A 33 14.41 -1.42 -6.34
N ARG A 34 14.64 -2.71 -6.06
CA ARG A 34 14.63 -3.77 -7.09
C ARG A 34 13.30 -3.95 -7.82
N PHE A 35 12.22 -3.33 -7.31
CA PHE A 35 10.89 -3.39 -7.91
C PHE A 35 10.56 -2.03 -8.48
N GLU A 36 10.05 -2.02 -9.71
CA GLU A 36 9.71 -0.80 -10.44
C GLU A 36 8.63 0.01 -9.71
N GLY A 37 8.76 1.34 -9.72
CA GLY A 37 7.84 2.26 -9.04
C GLY A 37 7.98 2.33 -7.52
N ILE A 38 8.91 1.55 -6.93
CA ILE A 38 9.19 1.55 -5.49
C ILE A 38 10.62 2.06 -5.26
N PHE A 39 10.80 2.84 -4.20
CA PHE A 39 12.06 3.47 -3.85
C PHE A 39 12.39 3.28 -2.38
N MET A 40 13.66 3.50 -2.01
CA MET A 40 14.11 3.53 -0.63
C MET A 40 14.76 4.89 -0.32
N SER A 41 14.30 5.50 0.76
CA SER A 41 14.95 6.65 1.37
C SER A 41 16.04 6.15 2.31
N LYS A 42 17.32 6.39 1.97
CA LYS A 42 18.48 6.12 2.81
C LYS A 42 18.74 7.30 3.74
N GLY A 43 18.88 7.01 5.03
CA GLY A 43 19.11 8.02 6.08
C GLY A 43 19.59 7.37 7.36
N LYS A 44 19.21 7.91 8.52
CA LYS A 44 19.50 7.26 9.82
C LYS A 44 18.76 5.92 9.97
N ALA A 45 17.56 5.84 9.42
CA ALA A 45 16.77 4.64 9.30
C ALA A 45 16.23 4.60 7.88
N ASP A 46 16.44 3.47 7.20
CA ASP A 46 15.94 3.28 5.85
C ASP A 46 14.42 3.20 5.87
N SER A 47 13.78 3.82 4.89
CA SER A 47 12.32 3.83 4.76
C SER A 47 11.91 3.51 3.34
N LEU A 48 10.87 2.68 3.21
CA LEU A 48 10.24 2.42 1.92
C LEU A 48 9.44 3.67 1.49
N VAL A 49 9.57 4.09 0.23
CA VAL A 49 8.86 5.28 -0.28
C VAL A 49 8.30 5.04 -1.68
N THR A 50 7.21 5.74 -2.01
CA THR A 50 6.60 5.78 -3.36
C THR A 50 6.59 7.21 -3.88
N ARG A 51 6.70 7.40 -5.20
CA ARG A 51 6.58 8.73 -5.83
C ARG A 51 5.13 9.20 -5.69
N ASN A 52 4.91 10.39 -5.14
CA ASN A 52 3.57 10.91 -4.96
C ASN A 52 2.97 11.33 -6.30
N MET A 53 1.80 10.79 -6.64
CA MET A 53 1.04 11.24 -7.81
C MET A 53 0.35 12.60 -7.62
N VAL A 54 0.08 13.00 -6.37
CA VAL A 54 -0.59 14.27 -6.05
C VAL A 54 0.30 15.07 -5.10
N PRO A 55 1.34 15.76 -5.62
CA PRO A 55 2.28 16.51 -4.79
C PRO A 55 1.58 17.53 -3.89
N GLY A 56 2.08 17.70 -2.67
CA GLY A 56 1.51 18.66 -1.72
C GLY A 56 0.48 18.05 -0.77
N GLU A 57 -0.01 16.85 -1.05
CA GLU A 57 -1.03 16.18 -0.25
C GLU A 57 -0.56 14.87 0.38
N SER A 58 -0.85 14.70 1.69
CA SER A 58 -0.78 13.41 2.38
C SER A 58 -2.17 12.79 2.55
N VAL A 59 -2.24 11.46 2.56
CA VAL A 59 -3.52 10.73 2.64
C VAL A 59 -3.90 10.44 4.09
N TYR A 60 -2.94 10.04 4.92
CA TYR A 60 -3.17 9.63 6.30
C TYR A 60 -2.16 10.26 7.28
N GLY A 61 -1.55 11.38 6.89
CA GLY A 61 -0.58 12.13 7.69
C GLY A 61 0.83 11.53 7.68
N GLU A 62 1.16 10.72 6.68
CA GLU A 62 2.50 10.18 6.47
C GLU A 62 3.54 11.26 6.17
N LYS A 63 4.81 10.97 6.53
CA LYS A 63 5.93 11.84 6.20
C LYS A 63 6.14 11.88 4.69
N ARG A 64 6.41 13.07 4.17
CA ARG A 64 6.74 13.33 2.77
C ARG A 64 8.17 13.83 2.65
N LEU A 65 8.80 13.54 1.52
CA LEU A 65 10.16 13.91 1.21
C LEU A 65 10.15 14.62 -0.14
N GLU A 66 10.66 15.84 -0.21
CA GLU A 66 10.86 16.53 -1.47
C GLU A 66 12.32 16.39 -1.89
N VAL A 67 12.53 15.91 -3.11
CA VAL A 67 13.86 15.80 -3.73
C VAL A 67 13.83 16.62 -5.01
N ALA A 68 14.78 17.55 -5.14
CA ALA A 68 15.01 18.24 -6.41
C ALA A 68 15.90 17.35 -7.28
N GLU A 69 15.41 16.98 -8.46
CA GLU A 69 16.26 16.32 -9.46
C GLU A 69 17.23 17.32 -10.09
N GLU A 70 18.27 16.80 -10.75
CA GLU A 70 19.26 17.58 -11.51
C GLU A 70 18.59 18.41 -12.63
N SER A 71 17.41 17.98 -13.09
CA SER A 71 16.54 18.67 -14.05
C SER A 71 15.81 19.90 -13.47
N GLY A 72 15.88 20.12 -12.15
CA GLY A 72 15.16 21.19 -11.44
C GLY A 72 13.71 20.85 -11.09
N GLU A 73 13.18 19.70 -11.52
CA GLU A 73 11.85 19.24 -11.14
C GLU A 73 11.85 18.78 -9.67
N LYS A 74 10.87 19.24 -8.89
CA LYS A 74 10.67 18.80 -7.50
C LYS A 74 9.80 17.56 -7.49
N ILE A 75 10.39 16.42 -7.18
CA ILE A 75 9.67 15.18 -6.99
C ILE A 75 9.37 14.99 -5.51
N GLU A 76 8.10 14.79 -5.18
CA GLU A 76 7.66 14.45 -3.84
C GLU A 76 7.52 12.93 -3.70
N TYR A 77 8.07 12.37 -2.62
CA TYR A 77 7.95 10.98 -2.22
C TYR A 77 7.16 10.87 -0.92
N ARG A 78 6.40 9.78 -0.77
CA ARG A 78 5.63 9.46 0.42
C ARG A 78 6.23 8.26 1.14
N VAL A 79 6.41 8.38 2.45
CA VAL A 79 6.88 7.26 3.28
C VAL A 79 5.79 6.22 3.41
N TRP A 80 6.13 4.97 3.08
CA TRP A 80 5.23 3.83 3.17
C TRP A 80 5.56 3.00 4.40
N ASN A 81 4.64 2.99 5.37
CA ASN A 81 4.84 2.30 6.64
C ASN A 81 4.50 0.79 6.56
N PRO A 82 5.48 -0.12 6.74
CA PRO A 82 5.24 -1.57 6.71
C PRO A 82 4.33 -2.07 7.84
N PHE A 83 4.27 -1.40 8.99
CA PHE A 83 3.39 -1.77 10.11
C PHE A 83 1.91 -1.46 9.85
N ARG A 84 1.61 -0.60 8.87
CA ARG A 84 0.23 -0.26 8.48
C ARG A 84 -0.21 -0.95 7.18
N SER A 85 0.75 -1.45 6.39
CA SER A 85 0.49 -1.98 5.07
C SER A 85 1.15 -3.33 4.89
N LYS A 86 0.32 -4.38 4.76
CA LYS A 86 0.79 -5.75 4.54
C LYS A 86 1.58 -5.88 3.25
N LEU A 87 1.22 -5.12 2.21
CA LEU A 87 1.99 -5.06 0.97
C LEU A 87 3.37 -4.42 1.20
N GLY A 88 3.44 -3.33 1.97
CA GLY A 88 4.70 -2.73 2.40
C GLY A 88 5.57 -3.71 3.21
N ALA A 89 4.97 -4.44 4.15
CA ALA A 89 5.64 -5.51 4.89
C ALA A 89 6.13 -6.66 3.99
N THR A 90 5.37 -7.00 2.94
CA THR A 90 5.77 -8.03 1.96
C THR A 90 7.01 -7.62 1.17
N ILE A 91 7.09 -6.34 0.77
CA ILE A 91 8.24 -5.79 0.04
C ILE A 91 9.49 -5.82 0.92
N VAL A 92 9.36 -5.32 2.16
CA VAL A 92 10.48 -5.27 3.12
C VAL A 92 10.89 -6.67 3.58
N GLY A 93 9.94 -7.59 3.72
CA GLY A 93 10.19 -8.99 4.09
C GLY A 93 10.90 -9.80 2.99
N GLY A 94 11.17 -9.21 1.83
CA GLY A 94 12.14 -9.80 0.90
C GLY A 94 11.56 -10.69 -0.19
N VAL A 95 10.28 -10.56 -0.53
CA VAL A 95 9.61 -11.31 -1.61
C VAL A 95 10.41 -11.35 -2.93
N ALA A 96 10.41 -12.45 -3.68
CA ALA A 96 11.10 -12.54 -4.97
C ALA A 96 10.32 -11.86 -6.10
N ASN A 97 8.98 -11.98 -6.09
CA ASN A 97 8.13 -11.49 -7.19
C ASN A 97 7.15 -10.42 -6.71
N MET A 98 7.26 -9.20 -7.26
CA MET A 98 6.24 -8.15 -7.10
C MET A 98 5.57 -7.86 -8.44
N PRO A 99 4.33 -8.32 -8.66
CA PRO A 99 3.67 -8.19 -9.97
C PRO A 99 3.04 -6.80 -10.21
N ILE A 100 2.93 -5.98 -9.16
CA ILE A 100 2.47 -4.60 -9.26
C ILE A 100 3.64 -3.76 -9.76
N LYS A 101 3.51 -3.25 -10.98
CA LYS A 101 4.49 -2.43 -11.68
C LYS A 101 3.80 -1.23 -12.33
N PRO A 102 4.55 -0.20 -12.75
CA PRO A 102 3.99 0.90 -13.52
C PRO A 102 3.20 0.41 -14.75
N GLY A 103 2.01 0.98 -14.96
CA GLY A 103 1.09 0.60 -16.04
C GLY A 103 0.23 -0.65 -15.80
N SER A 104 0.43 -1.39 -14.69
CA SER A 104 -0.40 -2.57 -14.39
C SER A 104 -1.85 -2.20 -14.05
N LYS A 105 -2.80 -3.05 -14.45
CA LYS A 105 -4.18 -2.98 -13.95
C LYS A 105 -4.32 -3.84 -12.71
N VAL A 106 -4.68 -3.24 -11.58
CA VAL A 106 -4.76 -3.91 -10.28
C VAL A 106 -6.19 -3.90 -9.76
N LEU A 107 -6.70 -5.06 -9.36
CA LEU A 107 -7.94 -5.18 -8.58
C LEU A 107 -7.58 -5.39 -7.12
N TYR A 108 -7.91 -4.42 -6.28
CA TYR A 108 -7.67 -4.42 -4.85
C TYR A 108 -8.97 -4.79 -4.11
N LEU A 109 -8.98 -5.95 -3.44
CA LEU A 109 -10.12 -6.44 -2.66
C LEU A 109 -9.89 -6.13 -1.18
N GLY A 110 -10.81 -5.38 -0.56
CA GLY A 110 -10.69 -4.93 0.84
C GLY A 110 -9.87 -3.65 0.97
N ALA A 111 -10.22 -2.62 0.19
CA ALA A 111 -9.49 -1.35 0.12
C ALA A 111 -9.54 -0.52 1.42
N ALA A 112 -10.48 -0.79 2.32
CA ALA A 112 -10.78 -0.05 3.53
C ALA A 112 -10.80 1.46 3.25
N ASN A 113 -10.02 2.25 3.99
CA ASN A 113 -9.97 3.70 3.85
C ASN A 113 -8.98 4.16 2.76
N GLY A 114 -8.40 3.25 1.98
CA GLY A 114 -7.54 3.57 0.85
C GLY A 114 -6.07 3.86 1.19
N THR A 115 -5.61 3.61 2.42
CA THR A 115 -4.23 3.90 2.84
C THR A 115 -3.19 3.19 1.97
N THR A 116 -3.27 1.86 1.85
CA THR A 116 -2.38 1.07 0.98
C THR A 116 -2.71 1.27 -0.50
N VAL A 117 -3.99 1.43 -0.84
CA VAL A 117 -4.45 1.68 -2.22
C VAL A 117 -3.78 2.93 -2.80
N SER A 118 -3.59 3.97 -1.99
CA SER A 118 -2.89 5.18 -2.42
C SER A 118 -1.43 4.92 -2.82
N HIS A 119 -0.72 4.01 -2.15
CA HIS A 119 0.64 3.63 -2.52
C HIS A 119 0.66 2.71 -3.76
N VAL A 120 -0.31 1.81 -3.88
CA VAL A 120 -0.47 0.98 -5.10
C VAL A 120 -0.73 1.86 -6.31
N SER A 121 -1.60 2.86 -6.16
CA SER A 121 -1.87 3.89 -7.17
C SER A 121 -0.60 4.64 -7.56
N ASP A 122 0.21 5.07 -6.58
CA ASP A 122 1.48 5.75 -6.83
C ASP A 122 2.47 4.86 -7.63
N ILE A 123 2.52 3.55 -7.37
CA ILE A 123 3.41 2.60 -8.07
C ILE A 123 2.93 2.35 -9.51
N VAL A 124 1.62 2.15 -9.67
CA VAL A 124 0.99 1.87 -10.96
C VAL A 124 1.08 3.10 -11.88
N GLY A 125 1.03 4.30 -11.32
CA GLY A 125 1.17 5.55 -12.06
C GLY A 125 -0.07 5.90 -12.89
N PRO A 126 0.01 6.94 -13.73
CA PRO A 126 -1.12 7.46 -14.49
C PRO A 126 -1.60 6.51 -15.61
N GLU A 127 -0.72 5.68 -16.16
CA GLU A 127 -1.02 4.77 -17.27
C GLU A 127 -1.77 3.50 -16.82
N GLY A 128 -1.69 3.13 -15.54
CA GLY A 128 -2.39 1.98 -15.01
C GLY A 128 -3.63 2.37 -14.22
N VAL A 129 -4.36 1.36 -13.74
CA VAL A 129 -5.66 1.56 -13.07
C VAL A 129 -5.74 0.68 -11.84
N VAL A 130 -6.23 1.23 -10.74
CA VAL A 130 -6.50 0.50 -9.50
C VAL A 130 -8.01 0.48 -9.24
N TYR A 131 -8.61 -0.69 -9.42
CA TYR A 131 -10.00 -0.94 -9.02
C TYR A 131 -10.03 -1.29 -7.54
N ALA A 132 -10.57 -0.41 -6.70
CA ALA A 132 -10.57 -0.56 -5.25
C ALA A 132 -11.96 -0.96 -4.75
N VAL A 133 -12.11 -2.24 -4.38
CA VAL A 133 -13.38 -2.79 -3.88
C VAL A 133 -13.42 -2.71 -2.36
N GLU A 134 -14.47 -2.08 -1.83
CA GLU A 134 -14.73 -1.99 -0.40
C GLU A 134 -16.22 -2.20 -0.11
N PHE A 135 -16.54 -2.94 0.96
CA PHE A 135 -17.94 -3.22 1.32
C PHE A 135 -18.52 -2.13 2.25
N SER A 136 -17.70 -1.59 3.15
CA SER A 136 -18.15 -0.62 4.14
C SER A 136 -18.46 0.73 3.49
N HIS A 137 -19.69 1.23 3.67
CA HIS A 137 -20.07 2.56 3.19
C HIS A 137 -19.27 3.68 3.87
N ARG A 138 -18.89 3.51 5.15
CA ARG A 138 -18.09 4.51 5.87
C ARG A 138 -16.71 4.61 5.25
N SER A 139 -16.01 3.48 5.12
CA SER A 139 -14.69 3.43 4.50
C SER A 139 -14.75 3.79 3.01
N GLY A 140 -15.83 3.43 2.33
CA GLY A 140 -16.11 3.80 0.94
C GLY A 140 -16.21 5.32 0.72
N ARG A 141 -16.70 6.09 1.70
CA ARG A 141 -16.68 7.57 1.61
C ARG A 141 -15.25 8.10 1.59
N ASP A 142 -14.39 7.61 2.48
CA ASP A 142 -12.98 8.01 2.53
C ASP A 142 -12.25 7.60 1.25
N LEU A 143 -12.48 6.36 0.79
CA LEU A 143 -11.94 5.83 -0.46
C LEU A 143 -12.36 6.68 -1.67
N THR A 144 -13.63 7.07 -1.75
CA THR A 144 -14.16 7.93 -2.82
C THR A 144 -13.55 9.33 -2.78
N ASN A 145 -13.39 9.91 -1.58
CA ASN A 145 -12.77 11.23 -1.42
C ASN A 145 -11.30 11.22 -1.85
N MET A 146 -10.57 10.13 -1.57
CA MET A 146 -9.21 9.95 -2.07
C MET A 146 -9.19 9.76 -3.60
N ALA A 147 -10.12 8.97 -4.15
CA ALA A 147 -10.19 8.72 -5.59
C ALA A 147 -10.51 9.98 -6.41
N LYS A 148 -11.23 10.97 -5.86
CA LYS A 148 -11.42 12.28 -6.51
C LYS A 148 -10.11 12.98 -6.84
N LYS A 149 -9.06 12.72 -6.06
CA LYS A 149 -7.75 13.36 -6.19
C LYS A 149 -6.77 12.53 -7.01
N ARG A 150 -6.99 11.21 -7.09
CA ARG A 150 -6.18 10.25 -7.85
C ARG A 150 -7.01 9.61 -8.96
N GLN A 151 -6.87 10.13 -10.17
CA GLN A 151 -7.69 9.76 -11.31
C GLN A 151 -7.56 8.28 -11.75
N ASN A 152 -6.45 7.63 -11.40
CA ASN A 152 -6.22 6.21 -11.69
C ASN A 152 -6.86 5.24 -10.69
N ILE A 153 -7.59 5.73 -9.68
CA ILE A 153 -8.33 4.89 -8.72
C ILE A 153 -9.81 4.90 -9.08
N VAL A 154 -10.38 3.70 -9.28
CA VAL A 154 -11.82 3.50 -9.45
C VAL A 154 -12.38 2.90 -8.16
N PRO A 155 -13.07 3.68 -7.32
CA PRO A 155 -13.66 3.18 -6.07
C PRO A 155 -14.95 2.41 -6.38
N ILE A 156 -15.08 1.21 -5.80
CA ILE A 156 -16.25 0.33 -5.97
C ILE A 156 -16.75 -0.03 -4.57
N VAL A 157 -17.91 0.50 -4.21
CA VAL A 157 -18.53 0.24 -2.90
C VAL A 157 -19.52 -0.91 -3.03
N GLU A 158 -19.02 -2.15 -3.06
CA GLU A 158 -19.80 -3.38 -3.24
C GLU A 158 -19.17 -4.57 -2.50
N ASP A 159 -19.95 -5.64 -2.31
CA ASP A 159 -19.45 -6.89 -1.71
C ASP A 159 -18.57 -7.67 -2.71
N ALA A 160 -17.30 -7.88 -2.35
CA ALA A 160 -16.34 -8.67 -3.14
C ALA A 160 -16.75 -10.14 -3.34
N ARG A 161 -17.69 -10.67 -2.54
CA ARG A 161 -18.27 -12.02 -2.72
C ARG A 161 -19.17 -12.11 -3.95
N GLN A 162 -19.63 -10.96 -4.49
CA GLN A 162 -20.58 -10.88 -5.60
C GLN A 162 -19.98 -10.10 -6.79
N PRO A 163 -18.94 -10.65 -7.46
CA PRO A 163 -18.26 -9.96 -8.57
C PRO A 163 -19.17 -9.57 -9.75
N LEU A 164 -20.30 -10.27 -9.91
CA LEU A 164 -21.30 -9.95 -10.92
C LEU A 164 -21.89 -8.54 -10.78
N LYS A 165 -21.95 -7.98 -9.57
CA LYS A 165 -22.51 -6.64 -9.34
C LYS A 165 -21.68 -5.51 -9.93
N TYR A 166 -20.35 -5.65 -9.90
CA TYR A 166 -19.42 -4.65 -10.44
C TYR A 166 -18.74 -5.10 -11.74
N ARG A 167 -19.28 -6.15 -12.39
CA ARG A 167 -18.73 -6.69 -13.64
C ARG A 167 -18.66 -5.67 -14.78
N MET A 168 -19.54 -4.66 -14.76
CA MET A 168 -19.59 -3.62 -15.78
C MET A 168 -18.50 -2.56 -15.58
N LEU A 169 -17.93 -2.46 -14.37
CA LEU A 169 -16.94 -1.45 -14.01
C LEU A 169 -15.51 -1.96 -14.18
N VAL A 170 -15.29 -3.24 -13.91
CA VAL A 170 -13.95 -3.85 -13.86
C VAL A 170 -13.64 -4.58 -15.16
N GLY A 171 -12.60 -4.13 -15.87
CA GLY A 171 -12.04 -4.83 -17.02
C GLY A 171 -11.09 -5.97 -16.63
N MET A 172 -10.48 -6.63 -17.62
CA MET A 172 -9.45 -7.65 -17.34
C MET A 172 -8.21 -7.04 -16.69
N VAL A 173 -7.85 -7.52 -15.50
CA VAL A 173 -6.74 -7.05 -14.68
C VAL A 173 -5.52 -7.97 -14.75
N ASP A 174 -4.35 -7.39 -14.47
CA ASP A 174 -3.06 -8.10 -14.46
C ASP A 174 -2.77 -8.69 -13.07
N VAL A 175 -3.20 -8.01 -12.01
CA VAL A 175 -2.95 -8.38 -10.62
C VAL A 175 -4.21 -8.25 -9.77
N ILE A 176 -4.48 -9.25 -8.94
CA ILE A 176 -5.41 -9.13 -7.82
C ILE A 176 -4.60 -9.04 -6.52
N PHE A 177 -4.86 -8.01 -5.72
CA PHE A 177 -4.38 -7.94 -4.33
C PHE A 177 -5.57 -8.08 -3.39
N ALA A 178 -5.53 -9.05 -2.48
CA ALA A 178 -6.62 -9.35 -1.56
C ALA A 178 -6.18 -9.19 -0.10
N ASP A 179 -6.78 -8.21 0.56
CA ASP A 179 -6.60 -7.91 1.99
C ASP A 179 -7.93 -7.98 2.75
N VAL A 180 -8.77 -8.94 2.37
CA VAL A 180 -10.05 -9.21 3.03
C VAL A 180 -9.83 -10.15 4.21
N ALA A 181 -10.30 -9.78 5.39
CA ALA A 181 -10.26 -10.62 6.59
C ALA A 181 -11.56 -11.41 6.73
N GLN A 182 -11.73 -12.46 5.91
CA GLN A 182 -12.93 -13.30 5.87
C GLN A 182 -12.55 -14.79 5.92
N PRO A 183 -13.36 -15.67 6.55
CA PRO A 183 -13.08 -17.11 6.55
C PRO A 183 -13.13 -17.76 5.16
N ASP A 184 -13.92 -17.19 4.24
CA ASP A 184 -14.07 -17.66 2.86
C ASP A 184 -13.17 -16.91 1.87
N GLN A 185 -12.03 -16.38 2.34
CA GLN A 185 -11.11 -15.55 1.56
C GLN A 185 -10.67 -16.21 0.24
N SER A 186 -10.25 -17.48 0.28
CA SER A 186 -9.85 -18.22 -0.94
C SER A 186 -10.95 -18.24 -2.01
N ARG A 187 -12.22 -18.41 -1.60
CA ARG A 187 -13.37 -18.42 -2.51
C ARG A 187 -13.59 -17.04 -3.13
N ILE A 188 -13.50 -15.98 -2.34
CA ILE A 188 -13.64 -14.59 -2.81
C ILE A 188 -12.58 -14.28 -3.88
N VAL A 189 -11.31 -14.64 -3.60
CA VAL A 189 -10.21 -14.43 -4.55
C VAL A 189 -10.40 -15.25 -5.81
N ALA A 190 -10.78 -16.53 -5.68
CA ALA A 190 -11.03 -17.40 -6.83
C ALA A 190 -12.15 -16.87 -7.74
N LEU A 191 -13.29 -16.47 -7.17
CA LEU A 191 -14.40 -15.89 -7.93
C LEU A 191 -13.96 -14.63 -8.68
N ASN A 192 -13.27 -13.71 -8.01
CA ASN A 192 -12.76 -12.50 -8.65
C ASN A 192 -11.72 -12.81 -9.75
N ALA A 193 -10.85 -13.79 -9.52
CA ALA A 193 -9.90 -14.25 -10.51
C ALA A 193 -10.58 -14.86 -11.74
N HIS A 194 -11.67 -15.60 -11.55
CA HIS A 194 -12.46 -16.17 -12.63
C HIS A 194 -13.10 -15.12 -13.54
N HIS A 195 -13.54 -14.01 -12.97
CA HIS A 195 -14.20 -12.95 -13.71
C HIS A 195 -13.24 -11.93 -14.33
N PHE A 196 -12.17 -11.55 -13.62
CA PHE A 196 -11.38 -10.37 -13.97
C PHE A 196 -9.91 -10.65 -14.22
N LEU A 197 -9.32 -11.72 -13.69
CA LEU A 197 -7.88 -11.93 -13.80
C LEU A 197 -7.51 -12.60 -15.14
N LYS A 198 -6.56 -12.00 -15.86
CA LYS A 198 -6.02 -12.56 -17.09
C LYS A 198 -5.39 -13.94 -16.85
N ALA A 199 -5.39 -14.80 -17.88
CA ALA A 199 -4.61 -16.03 -17.83
C ALA A 199 -3.11 -15.70 -17.69
N GLY A 200 -2.43 -16.35 -16.74
CA GLY A 200 -1.07 -16.00 -16.34
C GLY A 200 -0.95 -14.76 -15.45
N GLY A 201 -2.07 -14.09 -15.15
CA GLY A 201 -2.13 -12.96 -14.23
C GLY A 201 -1.78 -13.37 -12.81
N TRP A 202 -1.43 -12.39 -11.99
CA TRP A 202 -0.94 -12.62 -10.64
C TRP A 202 -2.02 -12.39 -9.59
N PHE A 203 -1.93 -13.14 -8.51
CA PHE A 203 -2.70 -12.86 -7.30
C PHE A 203 -1.74 -12.76 -6.11
N VAL A 204 -2.08 -11.87 -5.21
CA VAL A 204 -1.41 -11.66 -3.93
C VAL A 204 -2.50 -11.67 -2.87
N ILE A 205 -2.44 -12.62 -1.95
CA ILE A 205 -3.44 -12.79 -0.88
C ILE A 205 -2.74 -12.66 0.47
N SER A 206 -3.27 -11.79 1.34
CA SER A 206 -2.82 -11.70 2.73
C SER A 206 -3.75 -12.51 3.63
N ILE A 207 -3.26 -13.63 4.13
CA ILE A 207 -4.00 -14.56 4.97
C ILE A 207 -3.69 -14.25 6.43
N LYS A 208 -4.72 -14.01 7.23
CA LYS A 208 -4.63 -13.89 8.69
C LYS A 208 -5.19 -15.14 9.33
N ALA A 209 -4.34 -15.95 9.95
CA ALA A 209 -4.74 -17.27 10.46
C ALA A 209 -5.96 -17.18 11.40
N ASN A 210 -5.90 -16.25 12.37
CA ASN A 210 -6.95 -16.07 13.39
C ASN A 210 -8.32 -15.64 12.83
N CYS A 211 -8.39 -15.12 11.61
CA CYS A 211 -9.66 -14.76 10.97
C CYS A 211 -10.27 -15.92 10.18
N VAL A 212 -9.48 -16.93 9.82
CA VAL A 212 -9.95 -18.14 9.13
C VAL A 212 -10.34 -19.19 10.16
N ASP A 213 -9.43 -19.49 11.09
CA ASP A 213 -9.66 -20.42 12.20
C ASP A 213 -8.77 -20.00 13.38
N SER A 214 -9.40 -19.61 14.49
CA SER A 214 -8.70 -19.17 15.71
C SER A 214 -8.25 -20.33 16.61
N THR A 215 -8.65 -21.56 16.30
CA THR A 215 -8.35 -22.75 17.11
C THR A 215 -7.17 -23.55 16.55
N ALA A 216 -6.98 -23.48 15.23
CA ALA A 216 -5.91 -24.16 14.52
C ALA A 216 -4.58 -23.39 14.60
N LYS A 217 -3.47 -24.13 14.41
CA LYS A 217 -2.14 -23.51 14.27
C LYS A 217 -2.05 -22.73 12.95
N PRO A 218 -1.38 -21.55 12.92
CA PRO A 218 -1.28 -20.73 11.71
C PRO A 218 -0.76 -21.47 10.48
N GLU A 219 0.22 -22.36 10.64
CA GLU A 219 0.81 -23.12 9.53
C GLU A 219 -0.20 -24.05 8.86
N ALA A 220 -1.06 -24.69 9.66
CA ALA A 220 -2.11 -25.57 9.16
C ALA A 220 -3.17 -24.78 8.39
N VAL A 221 -3.52 -23.59 8.88
CA VAL A 221 -4.46 -22.68 8.20
C VAL A 221 -3.89 -22.22 6.86
N PHE A 222 -2.60 -21.83 6.82
CA PHE A 222 -1.95 -21.41 5.57
C PHE A 222 -1.90 -22.54 4.54
N ALA A 223 -1.57 -23.76 4.95
CA ALA A 223 -1.55 -24.92 4.07
C ALA A 223 -2.95 -25.22 3.50
N ALA A 224 -3.99 -25.17 4.33
CA ALA A 224 -5.37 -25.40 3.91
C ALA A 224 -5.86 -24.35 2.90
N GLU A 225 -5.56 -23.06 3.12
CA GLU A 225 -5.91 -21.99 2.17
C GLU A 225 -5.15 -22.12 0.84
N VAL A 226 -3.85 -22.47 0.89
CA VAL A 226 -3.05 -22.77 -0.30
C VAL A 226 -3.66 -23.90 -1.12
N ASP A 227 -4.15 -24.96 -0.47
CA ASP A 227 -4.77 -26.09 -1.17
C ASP A 227 -6.15 -25.74 -1.74
N LYS A 228 -6.93 -24.86 -1.08
CA LYS A 228 -8.16 -24.31 -1.66
C LYS A 228 -7.85 -23.50 -2.93
N LEU A 229 -6.84 -22.63 -2.90
CA LEU A 229 -6.42 -21.84 -4.08
C LEU A 229 -5.98 -22.75 -5.24
N ARG A 230 -5.23 -23.82 -4.95
CA ARG A 230 -4.79 -24.80 -5.97
C ARG A 230 -5.97 -25.46 -6.69
N LYS A 231 -7.04 -25.80 -5.96
CA LYS A 231 -8.27 -26.37 -6.55
C LYS A 231 -8.94 -25.40 -7.52
N GLU A 232 -8.82 -24.10 -7.25
CA GLU A 232 -9.39 -23.01 -8.07
C GLU A 232 -8.47 -22.52 -9.20
N LYS A 233 -7.52 -23.35 -9.67
CA LYS A 233 -6.57 -23.02 -10.75
C LYS A 233 -5.65 -21.84 -10.44
N CYS A 234 -5.53 -21.44 -9.18
CA CYS A 234 -4.55 -20.49 -8.68
C CYS A 234 -3.32 -21.28 -8.21
N LYS A 235 -2.17 -21.10 -8.87
CA LYS A 235 -0.92 -21.80 -8.51
C LYS A 235 -0.05 -20.88 -7.65
N PRO A 236 0.12 -21.15 -6.34
CA PRO A 236 1.05 -20.43 -5.50
C PRO A 236 2.49 -20.61 -6.01
N LYS A 237 3.25 -19.53 -5.95
CA LYS A 237 4.68 -19.45 -6.32
C LYS A 237 5.55 -19.20 -5.12
N GLU A 238 5.07 -18.38 -4.20
CA GLU A 238 5.84 -17.87 -3.09
C GLU A 238 4.92 -17.66 -1.90
N GLN A 239 5.44 -17.90 -0.70
CA GLN A 239 4.77 -17.66 0.57
C GLN A 239 5.76 -17.01 1.53
N LEU A 240 5.34 -15.95 2.20
CA LEU A 240 6.15 -15.21 3.15
C LEU A 240 5.33 -14.88 4.40
N THR A 241 5.86 -15.18 5.58
CA THR A 241 5.28 -14.73 6.85
C THR A 241 5.68 -13.26 7.09
N LEU A 242 4.74 -12.43 7.56
CA LEU A 242 4.95 -10.98 7.73
C LEU A 242 5.51 -10.58 9.11
N GLU A 243 6.07 -11.51 9.86
CA GLU A 243 6.77 -11.19 11.11
C GLU A 243 8.07 -10.44 10.80
N PRO A 244 8.41 -9.36 11.54
CA PRO A 244 7.83 -8.90 12.80
C PRO A 244 6.69 -7.86 12.69
N TYR A 245 6.26 -7.48 11.49
CA TYR A 245 5.30 -6.38 11.28
C TYR A 245 3.87 -6.75 11.64
N HIS A 246 3.43 -7.92 11.19
CA HIS A 246 2.07 -8.42 11.39
C HIS A 246 2.10 -9.87 11.89
N ARG A 247 1.74 -10.07 13.16
CA ARG A 247 1.67 -11.41 13.78
C ARG A 247 0.58 -12.26 13.15
N ASP A 248 0.81 -13.56 13.00
CA ASP A 248 -0.14 -14.53 12.42
C ASP A 248 -0.62 -14.19 10.99
N HIS A 249 0.16 -13.40 10.26
CA HIS A 249 -0.11 -13.07 8.85
C HIS A 249 0.92 -13.73 7.94
N ALA A 250 0.41 -14.32 6.86
CA ALA A 250 1.22 -14.76 5.73
C ALA A 250 0.70 -14.13 4.44
N VAL A 251 1.60 -13.84 3.52
CA VAL A 251 1.27 -13.42 2.16
C VAL A 251 1.64 -14.55 1.21
N VAL A 252 0.67 -14.94 0.39
CA VAL A 252 0.87 -15.91 -0.68
C VAL A 252 0.78 -15.19 -2.01
N ILE A 253 1.76 -15.42 -2.87
CA ILE A 253 1.82 -14.86 -4.22
C ILE A 253 1.80 -16.02 -5.20
N GLY A 254 0.99 -15.89 -6.24
CA GLY A 254 0.88 -16.91 -7.25
C GLY A 254 0.34 -16.40 -8.57
N GLN A 255 0.15 -17.33 -9.49
CA GLN A 255 -0.34 -17.05 -10.83
C GLN A 255 -1.60 -17.86 -11.13
N TYR A 256 -2.51 -17.24 -11.85
CA TYR A 256 -3.81 -17.80 -12.22
C TYR A 256 -3.77 -18.45 -13.60
N ARG A 257 -4.30 -19.67 -13.73
CA ARG A 257 -4.38 -20.43 -15.01
C ARG A 257 -3.07 -20.41 -15.81
N VAL A 258 -1.96 -20.73 -15.15
CA VAL A 258 -0.68 -20.88 -15.85
C VAL A 258 -0.79 -22.07 -16.80
N SER A 259 -0.63 -21.84 -18.10
CA SER A 259 -0.52 -22.92 -19.07
C SER A 259 0.67 -23.80 -18.68
N LYS A 260 0.47 -25.13 -18.68
CA LYS A 260 1.61 -26.03 -18.58
C LYS A 260 2.50 -25.71 -19.79
N LYS A 261 3.77 -25.36 -19.56
CA LYS A 261 4.75 -25.30 -20.65
C LYS A 261 4.65 -26.63 -21.38
N LYS A 262 4.36 -26.61 -22.68
CA LYS A 262 4.58 -27.77 -23.53
C LYS A 262 6.09 -28.02 -23.46
N VAL A 263 6.47 -29.08 -22.74
CA VAL A 263 7.82 -29.64 -22.80
C VAL A 263 7.91 -30.38 -24.12
#